data_AF-A0A357F0X0-F1
#
_entry.id   AF-A0A357F0X0-F1
#
_cell.length_a   1.000
_cell.length_b   1.000
_cell.length_c   1.000
_cell.angle_alpha   90.00
_cell.angle_beta   90.00
_cell.angle_gamma   90.00
#
_symmetry.space_group_name_H-M   'P 1'
#
loop_
_entity.id
_entity.type
_entity.pdbx_description
1 polymer ?
#
loop_
_entity_poly.entity_id
_entity_poly.type
_entity_poly.pdbx_seq_one_letter_code
_entity_poly.pdbx_strand_id
1 'polypeptide(L)'
;MTALLWAKDSREAMFVRKLGSQPDASYESHRTYLETRPPEVVANIIICLIHQTNYLLDRQIRKLEQDFLYKGGLKENMLRARLKRRDEQRQNEK
;
A
#
# COMPACT_ATOMS: atom_id res chain seq x y z
N MET A 1 -20.83 27.75 2.41
CA MET A 1 -20.34 27.27 1.10
C MET A 1 -20.18 25.77 1.20
N THR A 2 -21.01 24.99 0.52
CA THR A 2 -20.84 23.53 0.45
C THR A 2 -19.78 23.23 -0.59
N ALA A 3 -18.59 22.84 -0.16
CA ALA A 3 -17.54 22.35 -1.04
C ALA A 3 -18.04 21.09 -1.77
N LEU A 4 -17.98 21.07 -3.10
CA LEU A 4 -18.39 19.91 -3.88
C LEU A 4 -17.28 18.84 -3.82
N LEU A 5 -17.63 17.62 -3.44
CA LEU A 5 -16.76 16.45 -3.54
C LEU A 5 -16.39 16.22 -5.01
N TRP A 6 -15.12 15.95 -5.30
CA TRP A 6 -14.69 15.62 -6.66
C TRP A 6 -15.32 14.32 -7.15
N ALA A 7 -15.78 14.34 -8.41
CA ALA A 7 -16.16 13.12 -9.09
C ALA A 7 -14.97 12.16 -9.18
N LYS A 8 -15.25 10.86 -9.12
CA LYS A 8 -14.21 9.81 -9.11
C LYS A 8 -13.20 9.95 -10.25
N ASP A 9 -13.66 10.37 -11.42
CA ASP A 9 -12.86 10.46 -12.65
C ASP A 9 -12.55 11.92 -13.04
N SER A 10 -12.66 12.85 -12.09
CA SER A 10 -12.27 14.24 -12.32
C SER A 10 -10.77 14.34 -12.60
N ARG A 11 -10.38 15.39 -13.32
CA ARG A 11 -8.97 15.65 -13.67
C ARG A 11 -8.10 15.75 -12.42
N GLU A 12 -8.61 16.41 -11.39
CA GLU A 12 -7.95 16.63 -10.10
C GLU A 12 -7.80 15.31 -9.34
N ALA A 13 -8.88 14.51 -9.24
CA ALA A 13 -8.84 13.21 -8.59
C ALA A 13 -7.84 12.26 -9.28
N MET A 14 -7.83 12.25 -10.62
CA MET A 14 -6.90 11.44 -11.40
C MET A 14 -5.45 11.92 -11.25
N PHE A 15 -5.22 13.23 -11.14
CA PHE A 15 -3.90 13.79 -10.87
C PHE A 15 -3.36 13.30 -9.51
N VAL A 16 -4.16 13.42 -8.45
CA VAL A 16 -3.78 12.98 -7.10
C VAL A 16 -3.54 11.48 -7.05
N ARG A 17 -4.36 10.67 -7.74
CA ARG A 17 -4.15 9.22 -7.83
C ARG A 17 -2.85 8.87 -8.52
N LYS A 18 -2.52 9.57 -9.61
CA LYS A 18 -1.25 9.36 -10.31
C LYS A 18 -0.05 9.70 -9.43
N LEU A 19 -0.16 10.79 -8.67
CA LEU A 19 0.87 11.22 -7.72
C LEU A 19 1.05 10.22 -6.57
N GLY A 20 -0.05 9.78 -5.94
CA GLY A 20 -0.04 8.82 -4.84
C GLY A 20 0.33 7.38 -5.23
N SER A 21 0.28 7.04 -6.53
CA SER A 21 0.69 5.72 -7.04
C SER A 21 2.20 5.58 -7.25
N GLN A 22 3.00 6.61 -6.99
CA GLN A 22 4.45 6.53 -7.06
C GLN A 22 5.01 5.67 -5.91
N PRO A 23 6.00 4.79 -6.14
CA PRO A 23 6.51 3.87 -5.12
C PRO A 23 7.02 4.53 -3.84
N ASP A 24 7.49 5.77 -3.95
CA ASP A 24 8.08 6.60 -2.91
C ASP A 24 7.18 7.80 -2.53
N ALA A 25 5.90 7.74 -2.89
CA ALA A 25 4.94 8.77 -2.53
C ALA A 25 4.87 8.95 -1.01
N SER A 26 5.12 10.18 -0.56
CA SER A 26 5.14 10.55 0.85
C SER A 26 4.44 11.89 1.08
N TYR A 27 4.45 12.39 2.32
CA TYR A 27 3.97 13.74 2.61
C TYR A 27 4.63 14.79 1.71
N GLU A 28 5.95 14.70 1.50
CA GLU A 28 6.70 15.66 0.68
C GLU A 28 6.21 15.71 -0.77
N SER A 29 5.77 14.59 -1.34
CA SER A 29 5.19 14.53 -2.69
C SER A 29 3.92 15.37 -2.81
N HIS A 30 3.19 15.55 -1.71
CA HIS A 30 1.90 16.25 -1.66
C HIS A 30 1.98 17.63 -1.01
N ARG A 31 3.06 17.91 -0.28
CA ARG A 31 3.25 19.09 0.58
C ARG A 31 2.88 20.39 -0.10
N THR A 32 3.39 20.62 -1.31
CA THR A 32 3.10 21.84 -2.08
C THR A 32 1.59 22.02 -2.27
N TYR A 33 0.81 20.95 -2.49
CA TYR A 33 -0.64 21.05 -2.66
C TYR A 33 -1.37 21.16 -1.33
N LEU A 34 -0.90 20.48 -0.29
CA LEU A 34 -1.52 20.50 1.04
C LEU A 34 -1.36 21.85 1.74
N GLU A 35 -0.22 22.53 1.54
CA GLU A 35 0.09 23.79 2.22
C GLU A 35 -0.33 25.04 1.43
N THR A 36 -0.57 24.94 0.12
CA THR A 36 -0.87 26.12 -0.73
C THR A 36 -2.30 26.19 -1.28
N ARG A 37 -3.06 25.09 -1.23
CA ARG A 37 -4.41 25.04 -1.82
C ARG A 37 -5.50 25.35 -0.79
N PRO A 38 -6.67 25.81 -1.25
CA PRO A 38 -7.81 26.03 -0.36
C PRO A 38 -8.19 24.76 0.42
N PRO A 39 -8.74 24.88 1.64
CA PRO A 39 -9.10 23.74 2.48
C PRO A 39 -9.99 22.70 1.78
N GLU A 40 -10.87 23.14 0.89
CA GLU A 40 -11.76 22.28 0.12
C GLU A 40 -11.01 21.37 -0.85
N VAL A 41 -9.97 21.90 -1.49
CA VAL A 41 -9.09 21.14 -2.38
C VAL A 41 -8.26 20.15 -1.57
N VAL A 42 -7.73 20.59 -0.43
CA VAL A 42 -6.96 19.74 0.48
C VAL A 42 -7.80 18.58 1.00
N ALA A 43 -9.04 18.82 1.39
CA ALA A 43 -9.96 17.77 1.82
C ALA A 43 -10.18 16.71 0.72
N ASN A 44 -10.39 17.15 -0.53
CA ASN A 44 -10.54 16.23 -1.66
C ASN A 44 -9.27 15.43 -1.97
N ILE A 45 -8.08 16.04 -1.85
CA ILE A 45 -6.79 15.35 -1.97
C ILE A 45 -6.71 14.23 -0.92
N ILE A 46 -6.99 14.55 0.34
CA ILE A 46 -6.94 13.59 1.46
C ILE A 46 -7.92 12.44 1.23
N ILE A 47 -9.15 12.72 0.78
CA ILE A 47 -10.13 11.68 0.45
C ILE A 47 -9.60 10.75 -0.65
N CYS A 48 -8.96 11.29 -1.69
CA CYS A 48 -8.33 10.48 -2.73
C CYS A 48 -7.22 9.57 -2.18
N LEU A 49 -6.43 10.06 -1.21
CA LEU A 49 -5.38 9.27 -0.57
C LEU A 49 -5.97 8.16 0.31
N ILE A 50 -7.02 8.44 1.08
CA ILE A 50 -7.71 7.43 1.90
C ILE A 50 -8.23 6.28 1.01
N HIS A 51 -8.89 6.61 -0.10
CA HIS A 51 -9.38 5.58 -1.03
C HIS A 51 -8.25 4.74 -1.63
N GLN A 52 -7.12 5.36 -1.98
CA GLN A 52 -5.94 4.64 -2.48
C GLN A 52 -5.37 3.70 -1.41
N THR A 53 -5.22 4.18 -0.17
CA THR A 53 -4.73 3.36 0.93
C THR A 53 -5.65 2.18 1.20
N ASN A 54 -6.97 2.38 1.23
CA ASN A 54 -7.94 1.29 1.41
C ASN A 54 -7.81 0.24 0.31
N TYR A 55 -7.71 0.67 -0.96
CA TYR A 55 -7.50 -0.24 -2.08
C TYR A 55 -6.20 -1.05 -1.96
N LEU A 56 -5.11 -0.40 -1.52
CA LEU A 56 -3.82 -1.07 -1.31
C LEU A 56 -3.87 -2.07 -0.15
N LEU A 57 -4.58 -1.75 0.94
CA LEU A 57 -4.79 -2.64 2.07
C LEU A 57 -5.60 -3.87 1.66
N ASP A 58 -6.70 -3.69 0.93
CA ASP A 58 -7.52 -4.79 0.41
C ASP A 58 -6.68 -5.73 -0.46
N ARG A 59 -5.82 -5.16 -1.32
CA ARG A 59 -4.93 -5.95 -2.17
C ARG A 59 -3.87 -6.70 -1.37
N GLN A 60 -3.33 -6.10 -0.31
CA GLN A 60 -2.38 -6.76 0.58
C GLN A 60 -3.03 -7.92 1.34
N ILE A 61 -4.25 -7.74 1.85
CA ILE A 61 -5.00 -8.80 2.55
C ILE A 61 -5.25 -9.98 1.59
N ARG A 62 -5.78 -9.72 0.39
CA ARG A 62 -6.00 -10.77 -0.63
C ARG A 62 -4.70 -11.50 -0.99
N LYS A 63 -3.58 -10.77 -1.06
CA LYS A 63 -2.27 -11.36 -1.34
C LYS A 63 -1.82 -12.28 -0.20
N LEU A 64 -2.01 -11.86 1.05
CA LEU A 64 -1.70 -12.68 2.23
C LEU A 64 -2.58 -13.93 2.29
N GLU A 65 -3.87 -13.83 1.98
CA GLU A 65 -4.79 -14.97 1.90
C GLU A 65 -4.35 -15.98 0.83
N GLN A 66 -4.00 -15.51 -0.38
CA GLN A 66 -3.47 -16.37 -1.43
C GLN A 66 -2.15 -17.04 -1.01
N ASP A 67 -1.21 -16.26 -0.47
CA ASP A 67 0.07 -16.79 -0.03
C ASP A 67 -0.11 -17.82 1.09
N PHE A 68 -1.09 -17.64 1.97
CA PHE A 68 -1.45 -18.62 2.99
C PHE A 68 -1.96 -19.93 2.36
N LEU A 69 -2.86 -19.86 1.36
CA LEU A 69 -3.40 -21.04 0.68
C LEU A 69 -2.33 -21.82 -0.10
N TYR A 70 -1.42 -21.13 -0.79
CA TYR A 70 -0.41 -21.79 -1.65
C TYR A 70 0.87 -22.18 -0.92
N LYS A 71 1.36 -21.34 0.01
CA LYS A 71 2.65 -21.56 0.68
C LYS A 71 2.48 -22.18 2.07
N GLY A 72 1.31 -22.08 2.67
CA GLY A 72 1.05 -22.43 4.07
C GLY A 72 1.26 -21.22 5.00
N GLY A 73 0.88 -21.38 6.26
CA GLY A 73 0.95 -20.32 7.25
C GLY A 73 2.38 -19.91 7.65
N LEU A 74 2.50 -18.79 8.36
CA LEU A 74 3.79 -18.29 8.84
C LEU A 74 4.57 -19.36 9.64
N LYS A 75 3.88 -20.10 10.51
CA LYS A 75 4.50 -21.15 11.35
C LYS A 75 5.11 -22.26 10.49
N GLU A 76 4.40 -22.72 9.47
CA GLU A 76 4.87 -23.76 8.56
C GLU A 76 6.06 -23.28 7.74
N ASN A 77 5.98 -22.04 7.22
CA ASN A 77 7.07 -21.43 6.48
C ASN A 77 8.33 -21.25 7.34
N MET A 78 8.17 -20.81 8.59
CA MET A 78 9.28 -20.68 9.54
C MET A 78 9.88 -22.05 9.92
N LEU A 79 9.03 -23.08 10.10
CA LEU A 79 9.51 -24.43 10.37
C LEU A 79 10.32 -24.99 9.19
N ARG A 80 9.80 -24.86 7.96
CA ARG A 80 10.52 -25.27 6.74
C ARG A 80 11.86 -24.54 6.61
N ALA A 81 11.90 -23.23 6.87
CA ALA A 81 13.15 -22.46 6.84
C ALA A 81 14.17 -22.94 7.88
N ARG A 82 13.72 -23.26 9.11
CA ARG A 82 14.58 -23.80 10.17
C ARG A 82 15.14 -25.17 9.82
N LEU A 83 14.31 -26.07 9.29
CA LEU A 83 14.74 -27.41 8.87
C LEU A 83 15.77 -27.32 7.75
N LYS A 84 15.51 -26.50 6.71
CA LYS A 84 16.45 -26.27 5.61
C LYS A 84 17.82 -25.79 6.12
N ARG A 85 17.83 -24.80 7.01
CA ARG A 85 19.07 -24.27 7.61
C ARG A 85 19.83 -25.35 8.40
N ARG A 86 19.11 -26.23 9.12
CA ARG A 86 19.73 -27.35 9.85
C ARG A 86 20.34 -28.38 8.90
N ASP A 87 19.69 -28.65 7.76
CA ASP A 87 20.20 -29.59 6.76
C ASP A 87 21.47 -29.05 6.09
N GLU A 88 21.50 -27.76 5.75
CA GLU A 88 22.69 -27.09 5.20
C GLU A 88 23.89 -27.18 6.15
N GLN A 89 23.69 -26.99 7.46
CA GLN A 89 24.75 -27.15 8.46
C GLN A 89 25.30 -28.58 8.49
N ARG A 90 24.42 -29.59 8.48
CA ARG A 90 24.83 -31.01 8.49
C ARG A 90 25.59 -31.44 7.23
N GLN A 91 25.37 -30.79 6.09
CA GLN A 91 26.11 -31.06 4.86
C GLN A 91 27.48 -30.40 4.85
N ASN A 92 27.64 -29.22 5.46
CA ASN A 92 28.93 -28.53 5.55
C ASN A 92 29.87 -29.13 6.60
N GLU A 93 29.35 -29.94 7.53
CA GLU A 93 30.13 -30.68 8.54
C GLU A 93 30.63 -32.05 8.04
N LYS A 94 30.24 -32.46 6.82
CA LYS A 94 30.69 -33.68 6.14
C LYS A 94 31.70 -33.37 5.06
#